data_AF-A0A9E7K6T6-F1
#
_entry.id   AF-A0A9E7K6T6-F1
#
_cell.length_a   1.000
_cell.length_b   1.000
_cell.length_c   1.000
_cell.angle_alpha   90.00
_cell.angle_beta   90.00
_cell.angle_gamma   90.00
#
_symmetry.space_group_name_H-M   'P 1'
#
loop_
_entity.id
_entity.type
_entity.pdbx_description
1 polymer ?
#
loop_
_entity_poly.entity_id
_entity_poly.type
_entity_poly.pdbx_seq_one_letter_code
_entity_poly.pdbx_strand_id
1 'polypeptide(L)'
;MASILVVLVCVAALSFALHAAFRLLRRRCLPRSAAHADKPGTLLPEPVVFSVRATAVAGAPECAICLAELAEGDRVHVLPACSHGFHAQCVETWFAGRSSCPTCRTECRPPPPEP
;
A
#
# COMPACT_ATOMS: atom_id res chain seq x y z
N MET A 1 25.58 -24.95 -13.29
CA MET A 1 24.53 -25.50 -12.41
C MET A 1 24.67 -24.96 -10.98
N ALA A 2 25.75 -25.28 -10.24
CA ALA A 2 25.96 -24.82 -8.86
C ALA A 2 25.97 -23.28 -8.70
N SER A 3 26.66 -22.55 -9.58
CA SER A 3 26.71 -21.08 -9.51
C SER A 3 25.35 -20.41 -9.72
N ILE A 4 24.50 -20.99 -10.58
CA ILE A 4 23.15 -20.49 -10.84
C ILE A 4 22.28 -20.68 -9.59
N LEU A 5 22.36 -21.85 -8.95
CA LEU A 5 21.63 -22.12 -7.70
C LEU A 5 22.05 -21.17 -6.58
N VAL A 6 23.35 -20.90 -6.42
CA VAL A 6 23.86 -19.94 -5.42
C VAL A 6 23.30 -18.54 -5.66
N VAL A 7 23.35 -18.05 -6.91
CA VAL A 7 22.82 -16.73 -7.26
C VAL A 7 21.32 -16.64 -6.97
N LEU A 8 20.53 -17.66 -7.33
CA LEU A 8 19.09 -17.68 -7.07
C LEU A 8 18.77 -17.66 -5.56
N VAL A 9 19.48 -18.44 -4.76
CA VAL A 9 19.30 -18.47 -3.30
C VAL A 9 19.68 -17.12 -2.68
N CYS A 10 20.79 -16.51 -3.11
CA CYS A 10 21.20 -15.19 -2.64
C CYS A 10 20.17 -14.11 -2.99
N VAL A 11 19.65 -14.08 -4.23
CA VAL A 11 18.63 -13.12 -4.66
C VAL A 11 17.34 -13.30 -3.87
N ALA A 12 16.89 -14.53 -3.64
CA ALA A 12 15.70 -14.82 -2.84
C ALA A 12 15.87 -14.41 -1.38
N ALA A 13 17.02 -14.71 -0.77
CA ALA A 13 17.34 -14.33 0.60
C ALA A 13 17.41 -12.80 0.78
N LEU A 14 18.05 -12.09 -0.15
CA LEU A 14 18.12 -10.63 -0.14
C LEU A 14 16.73 -10.00 -0.32
N SER A 15 15.93 -10.51 -1.26
CA SER A 15 14.55 -10.05 -1.47
C SER A 15 13.72 -10.24 -0.19
N PHE A 16 13.79 -11.41 0.44
CA PHE A 16 13.10 -11.68 1.70
C PHE A 16 13.59 -10.79 2.85
N ALA A 17 14.91 -10.62 2.98
CA ALA A 17 15.50 -9.75 4.00
C ALA A 17 15.09 -8.28 3.82
N LEU A 18 15.06 -7.79 2.57
CA LEU A 18 14.58 -6.45 2.23
C LEU A 18 13.07 -6.32 2.52
N HIS A 19 12.27 -7.33 2.20
CA HIS A 19 10.83 -7.36 2.49
C HIS A 19 10.56 -7.35 3.99
N ALA A 20 11.30 -8.15 4.75
CA ALA A 20 11.23 -8.22 6.21
C ALA A 20 11.70 -6.92 6.84
N ALA A 21 12.82 -6.34 6.36
CA ALA A 21 13.30 -5.04 6.80
C ALA A 21 12.27 -3.95 6.51
N PHE A 22 11.66 -3.92 5.32
CA PHE A 22 10.61 -2.98 4.96
C PHE A 22 9.37 -3.14 5.86
N ARG A 23 8.94 -4.39 6.13
CA ARG A 23 7.86 -4.70 7.08
C ARG A 23 8.18 -4.17 8.49
N LEU A 24 9.41 -4.37 8.97
CA LEU A 24 9.85 -3.89 10.29
C LEU A 24 10.05 -2.38 10.33
N LEU A 25 10.56 -1.76 9.26
CA LEU A 25 10.75 -0.33 9.14
C LEU A 25 9.41 0.41 9.11
N ARG A 26 8.41 -0.16 8.43
CA ARG A 26 7.03 0.33 8.48
C ARG A 26 6.45 0.23 9.89
N ARG A 27 6.62 -0.91 10.57
CA ARG A 27 6.22 -1.07 11.99
C ARG A 27 6.97 -0.12 12.93
N ARG A 28 8.21 0.25 12.61
CA ARG A 28 9.07 1.12 13.47
C ARG A 28 8.87 2.62 13.23
N CYS A 29 8.18 3.04 12.16
CA CYS A 29 7.86 4.45 11.89
C CYS A 29 6.49 4.91 12.39
N LEU A 30 5.74 4.07 13.12
CA LEU A 30 4.56 4.48 13.87
C LEU A 30 4.78 4.09 15.35
N PRO A 31 4.76 5.00 16.35
CA PRO A 31 4.30 6.39 16.33
C PRO A 31 5.31 7.41 16.92
N ARG A 32 5.44 8.60 16.31
CA ARG A 32 5.56 9.86 17.07
C ARG A 32 5.28 11.06 16.18
N SER A 33 4.02 11.48 16.20
CA SER A 33 3.59 12.88 16.37
C SER A 33 2.31 13.10 15.57
N ALA A 34 1.21 13.22 16.31
CA ALA A 34 0.14 14.11 15.91
C ALA A 34 0.76 15.50 15.70
N ALA A 35 0.94 15.89 14.45
CA ALA A 35 1.12 17.29 14.07
C ALA A 35 0.48 17.49 12.70
N HIS A 36 -0.82 17.76 12.79
CA HIS A 36 -1.59 18.61 11.89
C HIS A 36 -0.70 19.49 10.99
N ALA A 37 -0.71 19.19 9.69
CA ALA A 37 -0.25 20.10 8.65
C ALA A 37 -1.39 20.21 7.63
N ASP A 38 -2.22 21.22 7.84
CA ASP A 38 -3.19 21.75 6.90
C ASP A 38 -2.48 22.12 5.58
N LYS A 39 -2.94 21.56 4.45
CA LYS A 39 -2.74 22.13 3.11
C LYS A 39 -3.98 21.87 2.26
N PRO A 40 -4.57 22.90 1.63
CA PRO A 40 -5.74 22.73 0.80
C PRO A 40 -5.34 22.32 -0.64
N GLY A 41 -6.09 21.37 -1.18
CA GLY A 41 -6.29 21.23 -2.63
C GLY A 41 -5.38 20.23 -3.34
N THR A 42 -5.73 18.94 -3.29
CA THR A 42 -5.46 18.02 -4.41
C THR A 42 -6.63 17.05 -4.54
N LEU A 43 -7.08 16.79 -5.78
CA LEU A 43 -8.31 16.07 -6.15
C LEU A 43 -8.27 14.55 -5.89
N LEU A 44 -7.64 14.11 -4.81
CA LEU A 44 -7.62 12.72 -4.39
C LEU A 44 -8.38 12.61 -3.06
N PRO A 45 -9.22 11.58 -2.87
CA PRO A 45 -9.84 11.34 -1.58
C PRO A 45 -8.75 11.22 -0.53
N GLU A 46 -8.78 12.10 0.48
CA GLU A 46 -7.83 12.17 1.58
C GLU A 46 -7.48 10.77 2.09
N PRO A 47 -6.20 10.44 2.31
CA PRO A 47 -5.80 9.14 2.82
C PRO A 47 -6.47 8.91 4.18
N VAL A 48 -7.35 7.91 4.23
CA VAL A 48 -8.01 7.54 5.48
C VAL A 48 -7.01 6.81 6.35
N VAL A 49 -7.00 7.14 7.65
CA VAL A 49 -6.28 6.33 8.62
C VAL A 49 -7.08 5.05 8.80
N PHE A 50 -6.45 3.90 8.59
CA PHE A 50 -7.06 2.61 8.82
C PHE A 50 -7.31 2.46 10.32
N SER A 51 -8.56 2.69 10.72
CA SER A 51 -9.05 2.38 12.06
C SER A 51 -9.60 0.96 12.03
N VAL A 52 -9.07 0.05 12.83
CA VAL A 52 -9.62 -1.29 12.98
C VAL A 52 -10.92 -1.15 13.78
N ARG A 53 -12.03 -0.85 13.11
CA ARG A 53 -13.34 -1.24 13.61
C ARG A 53 -13.46 -2.71 13.27
N ALA A 54 -13.12 -3.55 14.25
CA ALA A 54 -13.04 -5.00 14.18
C ALA A 54 -14.13 -5.63 13.29
N THR A 55 -13.86 -5.77 12.00
CA THR A 55 -14.58 -6.72 11.16
C THR A 55 -13.88 -8.04 11.36
N ALA A 56 -14.37 -8.79 12.33
CA ALA A 56 -14.07 -10.18 12.54
C ALA A 56 -14.55 -10.99 11.32
N VAL A 57 -13.75 -11.02 10.26
CA VAL A 57 -13.88 -11.99 9.16
C VAL A 57 -12.45 -12.34 8.72
N ALA A 58 -12.15 -13.63 8.74
CA ALA A 58 -10.86 -14.30 8.46
C ALA A 58 -9.82 -13.51 7.64
N GLY A 59 -8.73 -13.09 8.31
CA GLY A 59 -7.52 -12.55 7.70
C GLY A 59 -7.38 -11.04 7.86
N ALA A 60 -6.25 -10.58 8.40
CA ALA A 60 -5.91 -9.17 8.38
C ALA A 60 -5.86 -8.68 6.92
N PRO A 61 -6.46 -7.52 6.58
CA PRO A 61 -6.43 -7.04 5.20
C PRO A 61 -4.98 -6.76 4.80
N GLU A 62 -4.53 -7.28 3.65
CA GLU A 62 -3.15 -7.18 3.18
C GLU A 62 -3.04 -6.21 1.99
N CYS A 63 -2.00 -5.38 1.97
CA CYS A 63 -1.69 -4.52 0.84
C CYS A 63 -1.11 -5.35 -0.31
N ALA A 64 -1.84 -5.50 -1.42
CA ALA A 64 -1.38 -6.33 -2.55
C ALA A 64 -0.14 -5.79 -3.30
N ILE A 65 0.30 -4.56 -3.00
CA ILE A 65 1.51 -3.96 -3.60
C ILE A 65 2.76 -4.40 -2.84
N CYS A 66 2.73 -4.34 -1.51
CA CYS A 66 3.88 -4.68 -0.67
C CYS A 66 3.69 -5.97 0.12
N LEU A 67 2.62 -6.72 -0.13
CA LEU A 67 2.27 -7.98 0.51
C LEU A 67 2.45 -7.95 2.03
N ALA A 68 1.96 -6.86 2.64
CA ALA A 68 2.08 -6.61 4.08
C ALA A 68 0.71 -6.30 4.65
N GLU A 69 0.44 -6.84 5.84
CA GLU A 69 -0.79 -6.58 6.59
C GLU A 69 -0.99 -5.07 6.79
N LEU A 70 -2.22 -4.61 6.56
CA LEU A 70 -2.68 -3.29 6.92
C LEU A 70 -2.99 -3.29 8.42
N ALA A 71 -2.27 -2.47 9.18
CA ALA A 71 -2.40 -2.38 10.62
C ALA A 71 -3.12 -1.10 11.05
N GLU A 72 -3.68 -1.10 12.25
CA GLU A 72 -4.29 0.10 12.82
C GLU A 72 -3.28 1.26 12.86
N GLY A 73 -3.71 2.44 12.38
CA GLY A 73 -2.85 3.61 12.26
C GLY A 73 -2.09 3.71 10.93
N ASP A 74 -2.14 2.69 10.06
CA ASP A 74 -1.63 2.80 8.71
C ASP A 74 -2.48 3.79 7.89
N ARG A 75 -1.82 4.63 7.08
CA ARG A 75 -2.50 5.43 6.06
C ARG A 75 -2.84 4.53 4.88
N VAL A 76 -4.13 4.37 4.60
CA VAL A 76 -4.64 3.50 3.55
C VAL A 76 -5.48 4.33 2.57
N HIS A 77 -5.23 4.13 1.29
CA HIS A 77 -6.09 4.64 0.22
C HIS A 77 -7.00 3.51 -0.25
N VAL A 78 -8.30 3.78 -0.23
CA VAL A 78 -9.33 2.90 -0.80
C VAL A 78 -9.76 3.48 -2.13
N LEU A 79 -9.64 2.69 -3.19
CA LEU A 79 -10.08 3.11 -4.52
C LEU A 79 -11.62 3.15 -4.56
N PRO A 80 -12.25 4.28 -4.93
CA PRO A 80 -13.71 4.38 -4.94
C PRO A 80 -14.38 3.49 -5.99
N ALA A 81 -13.69 3.19 -7.10
CA ALA A 81 -14.23 2.40 -8.20
C ALA A 81 -14.34 0.89 -7.89
N CYS A 82 -13.52 0.36 -6.97
CA CYS A 82 -13.44 -1.08 -6.71
C CYS A 82 -13.28 -1.45 -5.23
N SER A 83 -13.29 -0.47 -4.32
CA SER A 83 -13.17 -0.65 -2.86
C SER A 83 -11.91 -1.38 -2.36
N HIS A 84 -10.88 -1.53 -3.18
CA HIS A 84 -9.62 -2.15 -2.76
C HIS A 84 -8.77 -1.15 -1.97
N GLY A 85 -8.27 -1.58 -0.81
CA GLY A 85 -7.42 -0.80 0.08
C GLY A 85 -5.94 -1.15 -0.05
N PHE A 86 -5.09 -0.12 -0.07
CA PHE A 86 -3.62 -0.25 -0.11
C PHE A 86 -2.98 0.81 0.77
N HIS A 87 -1.75 0.60 1.25
CA HIS A 87 -0.99 1.68 1.90
C HIS A 87 -0.89 2.89 0.98
N ALA A 88 -1.08 4.10 1.53
CA ALA A 88 -1.13 5.33 0.76
C ALA A 88 0.13 5.51 -0.10
N GLN A 89 1.31 5.38 0.51
CA GLN A 89 2.59 5.44 -0.18
C GLN A 89 2.74 4.36 -1.28
N CYS A 90 2.22 3.15 -1.04
CA CYS A 90 2.33 2.08 -2.03
C CYS A 90 1.51 2.40 -3.27
N VAL A 91 0.27 2.86 -3.09
CA VAL A 91 -0.63 3.12 -4.21
C VAL A 91 -0.26 4.41 -4.95
N GLU A 92 0.23 5.43 -4.25
CA GLU A 92 0.80 6.63 -4.87
C GLU A 92 1.98 6.29 -5.79
N THR A 93 2.92 5.46 -5.30
CA THR A 93 4.07 5.01 -6.10
C THR A 93 3.63 4.19 -7.31
N TRP A 94 2.61 3.34 -7.14
CA TRP A 94 2.04 2.57 -8.24
C TRP A 94 1.41 3.47 -9.30
N PHE A 95 0.67 4.50 -8.86
CA PHE A 95 -0.01 5.43 -9.78
C PHE A 95 0.93 6.42 -10.48
N ALA A 96 2.20 6.50 -10.09
CA ALA A 96 3.19 7.30 -10.80
C ALA A 96 3.44 6.83 -12.25
N GLY A 97 3.12 5.57 -12.59
CA GLY A 97 3.30 5.03 -13.94
C GLY A 97 2.14 4.16 -14.45
N ARG A 98 1.08 3.98 -13.65
CA ARG A 98 -0.07 3.13 -13.97
C ARG A 98 -1.34 3.85 -13.51
N SER A 99 -2.48 3.58 -14.11
CA SER A 99 -3.77 4.16 -13.70
C SER A 99 -4.81 3.08 -13.36
N SER A 100 -4.35 1.84 -13.13
CA SER A 100 -5.21 0.68 -12.90
C SER A 100 -5.08 0.15 -11.47
N CYS A 101 -6.15 -0.40 -10.91
CA CYS A 101 -6.11 -1.08 -9.63
C CYS A 101 -5.12 -2.27 -9.66
N PRO A 102 -4.19 -2.40 -8.68
CA PRO A 102 -3.28 -3.55 -8.59
C PRO A 102 -3.98 -4.91 -8.45
N THR A 103 -5.17 -4.92 -7.82
CA THR A 103 -5.91 -6.16 -7.53
C THR A 103 -6.82 -6.57 -8.69
N CYS A 104 -7.72 -5.69 -9.14
CA CYS A 104 -8.73 -6.04 -10.14
C CYS A 104 -8.47 -5.46 -11.53
N ARG A 105 -7.37 -4.69 -11.71
CA ARG A 105 -6.99 -4.04 -12.98
C ARG A 105 -8.01 -3.04 -13.54
N THR A 106 -9.07 -2.72 -12.80
CA THR A 106 -10.02 -1.66 -13.15
C THR A 106 -9.30 -0.31 -13.26
N GLU A 107 -9.55 0.42 -14.34
CA GLU A 107 -9.01 1.76 -14.53
C GLU A 107 -9.60 2.73 -13.50
N CYS A 108 -8.71 3.48 -12.85
CA CYS A 108 -9.03 4.45 -11.80
C CYS A 108 -9.11 5.88 -12.37
N ARG A 109 -9.37 6.01 -13.68
CA ARG A 109 -9.50 7.31 -14.32
C ARG A 109 -10.78 7.99 -13.80
N PRO A 110 -10.72 9.23 -13.29
CA PRO A 110 -11.94 9.99 -13.07
C PRO A 110 -12.64 10.23 -14.41
N PRO A 111 -13.98 10.12 -14.49
CA PRO A 111 -14.71 10.42 -15.73
C PRO A 111 -14.32 11.83 -16.21
N PRO A 112 -14.12 12.04 -17.53
CA PRO A 112 -13.81 13.37 -18.06
C PRO A 112 -14.91 14.36 -17.66
N PRO A 113 -14.58 15.62 -17.34
CA PRO A 113 -15.59 16.62 -17.03
C PRO A 113 -16.53 16.75 -18.24
N GLU A 114 -17.80 16.49 -18.01
CA GLU A 114 -18.87 16.68 -18.99
C GLU A 114 -19.09 18.19 -19.23
N PRO A 115 -19.27 18.63 -20.49
CA PRO A 115 -19.31 20.04 -20.88
C PRO A 115 -20.56 20.78 -20.43
#